data_AF-A0A9E4XZP9-F1
#
_entry.id   AF-A0A9E4XZP9-F1
#
_cell.length_a   1.000
_cell.length_b   1.000
_cell.length_c   1.000
_cell.angle_alpha   90.00
_cell.angle_beta   90.00
_cell.angle_gamma   90.00
#
_symmetry.space_group_name_H-M   'P 1'
#
loop_
_entity.id
_entity.type
_entity.pdbx_description
1 polymer ?
#
loop_
_entity_poly.entity_id
_entity_poly.type
_entity_poly.pdbx_seq_one_letter_code
_entity_poly.pdbx_strand_id
1 'polypeptide(L)'
;MTQQRGRAKIDAGAVTFIVQHELWDGNVQDHSDQGVAILVVGESGGKETTLLRFNCFDIERSYVYGPEKANKLFRMDPTVDGNPVWWSVKQIRTMLPEMLREAGYPEIADAVDAKKIDSSLAEVESTARELHLTARNTVKHNRGTDIFEAGNIRFGLEMRRQTGGDGGLAIHVLSDLAGTPGKTYVEETELLAFDCFRDSPHYHYGPRNKNHRIFWDKTLVTDPLDWTLNQFKTKKLAAMILRAGYPGVSADL
;
A
#
# COMPACT_ATOMS: atom_id res chain seq x y z
N MET A 1 -9.52 -4.78 -9.31
CA MET A 1 -8.71 -4.25 -10.42
C MET A 1 -7.63 -3.41 -9.79
N THR A 2 -6.36 -3.57 -10.17
CA THR A 2 -5.28 -2.73 -9.64
C THR A 2 -5.48 -1.30 -10.14
N GLN A 3 -5.56 -0.34 -9.21
CA GLN A 3 -5.62 1.08 -9.58
C GLN A 3 -4.21 1.64 -9.67
N GLN A 4 -3.92 2.40 -10.72
CA GLN A 4 -2.62 3.02 -10.95
C GLN A 4 -2.72 4.55 -10.82
N ARG A 5 -1.72 5.18 -10.19
CA ARG A 5 -1.60 6.63 -10.08
C ARG A 5 -0.17 7.08 -10.31
N GLY A 6 0.01 8.14 -11.10
CA GLY A 6 1.33 8.63 -11.52
C GLY A 6 2.05 7.57 -12.35
N ARG A 7 2.23 7.79 -13.65
CA ARG A 7 2.95 6.84 -14.51
C ARG A 7 4.03 7.59 -15.26
N ALA A 8 5.24 7.55 -14.72
CA ALA A 8 6.42 8.12 -15.36
C ALA A 8 7.08 7.06 -16.25
N LYS A 9 7.48 7.44 -17.46
CA LYS A 9 8.31 6.63 -18.35
C LYS A 9 9.65 7.33 -18.51
N ILE A 10 10.74 6.62 -18.20
CA ILE A 10 12.11 7.16 -18.23
C ILE A 10 12.92 6.26 -19.16
N ASP A 11 13.28 6.79 -20.33
CA ASP A 11 14.08 6.05 -21.32
C ASP A 11 15.53 5.86 -20.83
N ALA A 12 16.07 4.67 -21.06
CA ALA A 12 17.46 4.36 -20.72
C ALA A 12 18.13 3.53 -21.83
N GLY A 13 17.72 3.73 -23.10
CA GLY A 13 18.23 3.01 -24.26
C GLY A 13 17.55 1.67 -24.48
N ALA A 14 18.25 0.56 -24.25
CA ALA A 14 17.71 -0.79 -24.51
C ALA A 14 16.51 -1.15 -23.61
N VAL A 15 16.34 -0.42 -22.51
CA VAL A 15 15.19 -0.53 -21.61
C VAL A 15 14.62 0.84 -21.27
N THR A 16 13.35 0.86 -20.91
CA THR A 16 12.63 1.99 -20.32
C THR A 16 12.18 1.61 -18.92
N PHE A 17 12.33 2.53 -17.96
CA PHE A 17 11.76 2.37 -16.63
C PHE A 17 10.36 2.96 -16.58
N ILE A 18 9.41 2.20 -16.03
CA ILE A 18 8.09 2.73 -15.69
C ILE A 18 7.97 2.75 -14.17
N VAL A 19 7.73 3.93 -13.62
CA VAL A 19 7.52 4.12 -12.18
C VAL A 19 6.07 4.52 -11.96
N GLN A 20 5.36 3.74 -11.14
CA GLN A 20 3.95 3.99 -10.86
C GLN A 20 3.53 3.58 -9.47
N HIS A 21 2.56 4.29 -8.89
CA HIS A 21 1.91 3.85 -7.67
C HIS A 21 0.77 2.89 -7.99
N GLU A 22 0.64 1.82 -7.23
CA GLU A 22 -0.43 0.83 -7.33
C GLU A 22 -1.18 0.68 -6.00
N LEU A 23 -2.49 0.47 -6.10
CA LEU A 23 -3.36 0.09 -4.99
C LEU A 23 -3.95 -1.30 -5.26
N TRP A 24 -3.76 -2.19 -4.30
CA TRP A 24 -4.30 -3.54 -4.28
C TRP A 24 -5.47 -3.62 -3.30
N ASP A 25 -6.61 -4.04 -3.83
CA ASP A 25 -7.85 -4.29 -3.12
C ASP A 25 -7.90 -5.75 -2.68
N GLY A 26 -7.99 -6.00 -1.37
CA GLY A 26 -7.97 -7.36 -0.82
C GLY A 26 -9.16 -8.24 -1.18
N ASN A 27 -10.17 -7.71 -1.88
CA ASN A 27 -11.24 -8.54 -2.46
C ASN A 27 -10.96 -8.96 -3.90
N VAL A 28 -10.00 -8.33 -4.58
CA VAL A 28 -9.62 -8.66 -5.96
C VAL A 28 -8.25 -9.31 -6.02
N GLN A 29 -7.34 -8.85 -5.18
CA GLN A 29 -6.07 -9.48 -4.89
C GLN A 29 -6.20 -10.39 -3.67
N ASP A 30 -5.22 -11.27 -3.47
CA ASP A 30 -5.16 -12.16 -2.29
C ASP A 30 -4.99 -11.40 -0.97
N HIS A 31 -4.50 -10.15 -1.03
CA HIS A 31 -4.43 -9.23 0.10
C HIS A 31 -4.49 -7.76 -0.33
N SER A 32 -4.84 -6.86 0.60
CA SER A 32 -4.77 -5.43 0.36
C SER A 32 -3.37 -4.91 0.66
N ASP A 33 -2.86 -4.09 -0.26
CA ASP A 33 -1.56 -3.46 -0.18
C ASP A 33 -1.51 -2.21 -1.07
N GLN A 34 -0.44 -1.41 -0.94
CA GLN A 34 -0.15 -0.34 -1.88
C GLN A 34 1.32 0.03 -1.88
N GLY A 35 1.74 0.71 -2.95
CA GLY A 35 3.03 1.36 -3.01
C GLY A 35 3.51 1.55 -4.43
N VAL A 36 4.83 1.65 -4.61
CA VAL A 36 5.41 1.96 -5.92
C VAL A 36 5.88 0.68 -6.61
N ALA A 37 5.48 0.50 -7.86
CA ALA A 37 6.03 -0.49 -8.76
C ALA A 37 7.06 0.19 -9.68
N ILE A 38 8.25 -0.39 -9.76
CA ILE A 38 9.28 -0.02 -10.74
C ILE A 38 9.35 -1.17 -11.75
N LEU A 39 8.99 -0.88 -13.00
CA LEU A 39 9.03 -1.85 -14.10
C LEU A 39 10.24 -1.55 -14.98
N VAL A 40 10.95 -2.61 -15.37
CA VAL A 40 11.95 -2.56 -16.44
C VAL A 40 11.30 -3.14 -17.68
N VAL A 41 11.17 -2.33 -18.70
CA VAL A 41 10.41 -2.64 -19.91
C VAL A 41 11.32 -2.55 -21.12
N GLY A 42 11.15 -3.43 -22.10
CA GLY A 42 11.87 -3.39 -23.36
C GLY A 42 11.09 -4.06 -24.47
N GLU A 43 11.60 -3.95 -25.70
CA GLU A 43 11.00 -4.61 -26.86
C GLU A 43 11.42 -6.09 -26.91
N SER A 44 10.46 -7.00 -26.94
CA SER A 44 10.70 -8.42 -27.11
C SER A 44 9.60 -9.03 -27.96
N GLY A 45 9.97 -9.67 -29.07
CA GLY A 45 9.00 -10.28 -29.99
C GLY A 45 8.06 -9.27 -30.64
N GLY A 46 8.53 -8.04 -30.92
CA GLY A 46 7.75 -6.98 -31.58
C GLY A 46 6.72 -6.29 -30.69
N LYS A 47 6.79 -6.45 -29.37
CA LYS A 47 5.93 -5.74 -28.41
C LYS A 47 6.70 -5.23 -27.19
N GLU A 48 6.20 -4.16 -26.59
CA GLU A 48 6.62 -3.67 -25.27
C GLU A 48 6.32 -4.78 -24.24
N THR A 49 7.35 -5.25 -23.53
CA THR A 49 7.26 -6.37 -22.58
C THR A 49 7.87 -5.97 -21.25
N THR A 50 7.18 -6.28 -20.15
CA THR A 50 7.72 -6.13 -18.80
C THR A 50 8.76 -7.23 -18.55
N LEU A 51 10.03 -6.84 -18.50
CA LEU A 51 11.17 -7.75 -18.36
C LEU A 51 11.44 -8.07 -16.89
N LEU A 52 11.39 -7.05 -16.03
CA LEU A 52 11.54 -7.15 -14.58
C LEU A 52 10.49 -6.25 -13.91
N ARG A 53 10.09 -6.62 -12.70
CA ARG A 53 9.20 -5.81 -11.87
C ARG A 53 9.69 -5.81 -10.44
N PHE A 54 9.75 -4.65 -9.81
CA PHE A 54 10.05 -4.48 -8.39
C PHE A 54 8.82 -3.88 -7.70
N ASN A 55 8.25 -4.61 -6.75
CA ASN A 55 7.16 -4.17 -5.89
C ASN A 55 7.77 -3.53 -4.63
N CYS A 56 7.75 -2.20 -4.56
CA CYS A 56 8.18 -1.41 -3.40
C CYS A 56 6.96 -1.03 -2.55
N PHE A 57 6.23 -2.04 -2.07
CA PHE A 57 4.96 -1.87 -1.37
C PHE A 57 5.11 -1.87 0.15
N ASP A 58 4.03 -1.50 0.84
CA ASP A 58 4.01 -1.47 2.31
C ASP A 58 4.22 -2.87 2.88
N ILE A 59 3.58 -3.89 2.29
CA ILE A 59 3.63 -5.30 2.73
C ILE A 59 4.39 -6.17 1.73
N GLU A 60 3.98 -6.19 0.46
CA GLU A 60 4.49 -7.07 -0.58
C GLU A 60 5.77 -6.55 -1.23
N ARG A 61 6.86 -6.50 -0.45
CA ARG A 61 8.17 -6.15 -0.99
C ARG A 61 8.73 -7.34 -1.76
N SER A 62 8.82 -7.22 -3.08
CA SER A 62 9.20 -8.33 -3.95
C SER A 62 9.81 -7.86 -5.27
N TYR A 63 10.46 -8.76 -5.99
CA TYR A 63 10.86 -8.55 -7.37
C TYR A 63 10.58 -9.80 -8.20
N VAL A 64 10.35 -9.60 -9.49
CA VAL A 64 9.87 -10.63 -10.40
C VAL A 64 10.72 -10.63 -11.67
N TYR A 65 11.28 -11.80 -12.01
CA TYR A 65 11.93 -12.03 -13.29
C TYR A 65 10.93 -12.48 -14.34
N GLY A 66 10.92 -11.78 -15.48
CA GLY A 66 10.02 -12.04 -16.61
C GLY A 66 8.56 -12.19 -16.20
N PRO A 67 7.90 -11.12 -15.68
CA PRO A 67 6.47 -11.16 -15.34
C PRO A 67 5.56 -11.68 -16.48
N GLU A 68 5.93 -11.42 -17.73
CA GLU A 68 5.22 -11.91 -18.93
C GLU A 68 5.82 -13.21 -19.51
N LYS A 69 6.71 -13.87 -18.76
CA LYS A 69 7.38 -15.11 -19.14
C LYS A 69 7.31 -16.14 -18.01
N ALA A 70 8.42 -16.35 -17.29
CA ALA A 70 8.51 -17.36 -16.24
C ALA A 70 7.86 -16.90 -14.92
N ASN A 71 7.63 -15.59 -14.75
CA ASN A 71 7.01 -14.96 -13.59
C ASN A 71 7.63 -15.43 -12.26
N LYS A 72 8.98 -15.45 -12.19
CA LYS A 72 9.70 -15.94 -11.01
C LYS A 72 9.76 -14.85 -9.95
N LEU A 73 8.92 -14.99 -8.92
CA LEU A 73 8.80 -14.04 -7.81
C LEU A 73 9.77 -14.36 -6.67
N PHE A 74 10.41 -13.31 -6.14
CA PHE A 74 11.29 -13.36 -4.98
C PHE A 74 10.87 -12.27 -3.97
N ARG A 75 10.86 -12.60 -2.68
CA ARG A 75 10.52 -11.66 -1.60
C ARG A 75 11.77 -10.91 -1.16
N MET A 76 11.61 -9.61 -0.87
CA MET A 76 12.61 -8.82 -0.15
C MET A 76 12.34 -8.93 1.34
N ASP A 77 13.38 -9.08 2.14
CA ASP A 77 13.27 -9.08 3.59
C ASP A 77 13.33 -7.63 4.11
N PRO A 78 12.24 -7.09 4.68
CA PRO A 78 12.19 -5.72 5.15
C PRO A 78 13.20 -5.40 6.27
N THR A 79 13.75 -6.42 6.93
CA THR A 79 14.70 -6.29 8.03
C THR A 79 16.12 -6.10 7.53
N VAL A 80 16.54 -6.88 6.53
CA VAL A 80 17.94 -6.89 6.04
C VAL A 80 18.12 -6.09 4.76
N ASP A 81 17.12 -6.05 3.88
CA ASP A 81 17.17 -5.32 2.61
C ASP A 81 16.86 -3.82 2.78
N GLY A 82 16.16 -3.47 3.87
CA GLY A 82 15.86 -2.09 4.25
C GLY A 82 14.80 -1.42 3.36
N ASN A 83 15.11 -0.23 2.84
CA ASN A 83 14.18 0.52 2.01
C ASN A 83 14.06 -0.10 0.61
N PRO A 84 12.86 -0.53 0.18
CA PRO A 84 12.71 -1.28 -1.07
C PRO A 84 13.03 -0.46 -2.32
N VAL A 85 12.70 0.84 -2.34
CA VAL A 85 13.01 1.71 -3.50
C VAL A 85 14.52 1.82 -3.69
N TRP A 86 15.23 2.14 -2.60
CA TRP A 86 16.70 2.22 -2.64
C TRP A 86 17.33 0.88 -3.02
N TRP A 87 16.84 -0.22 -2.44
CA TRP A 87 17.35 -1.57 -2.73
C TRP A 87 17.17 -1.90 -4.22
N SER A 88 15.99 -1.65 -4.79
CA SER A 88 15.69 -1.90 -6.20
C SER A 88 16.59 -1.08 -7.11
N VAL A 89 16.74 0.23 -6.86
CA VAL A 89 17.62 1.11 -7.63
C VAL A 89 19.07 0.63 -7.56
N LYS A 90 19.53 0.18 -6.39
CA LYS A 90 20.86 -0.40 -6.22
C LYS A 90 21.03 -1.68 -7.07
N GLN A 91 20.09 -2.62 -7.02
CA GLN A 91 20.18 -3.84 -7.83
C GLN A 91 20.16 -3.54 -9.32
N ILE A 92 19.31 -2.62 -9.77
CA ILE A 92 19.27 -2.20 -11.19
C ILE A 92 20.62 -1.60 -11.59
N ARG A 93 21.24 -0.77 -10.75
CA ARG A 93 22.54 -0.16 -11.04
C ARG A 93 23.64 -1.20 -11.21
N THR A 94 23.63 -2.26 -10.40
CA THR A 94 24.78 -3.19 -10.30
C THR A 94 24.58 -4.54 -10.98
N MET A 95 23.34 -4.97 -11.21
CA MET A 95 23.00 -6.33 -11.64
C MET A 95 22.02 -6.39 -12.82
N LEU A 96 21.62 -5.26 -13.42
CA LEU A 96 20.57 -5.27 -14.45
C LEU A 96 20.87 -6.24 -15.62
N PRO A 97 22.06 -6.29 -16.23
CA PRO A 97 22.33 -7.25 -17.31
C PRO A 97 22.16 -8.71 -16.86
N GLU A 98 22.68 -9.08 -15.69
CA GLU A 98 22.56 -10.43 -15.12
C GLU A 98 21.09 -10.77 -14.83
N MET A 99 20.35 -9.81 -14.29
CA MET A 99 18.93 -9.97 -14.02
C MET A 99 18.11 -10.19 -15.30
N LEU A 100 18.43 -9.47 -16.37
CA LEU A 100 17.79 -9.65 -17.68
C LEU A 100 18.12 -11.02 -18.30
N ARG A 101 19.35 -11.52 -18.14
CA ARG A 101 19.72 -12.88 -18.57
C ARG A 101 18.93 -13.94 -17.80
N GLU A 102 18.80 -13.80 -16.48
CA GLU A 102 17.98 -14.71 -15.65
C GLU A 102 16.49 -14.65 -16.03
N ALA A 103 15.97 -13.46 -16.36
CA ALA A 103 14.62 -13.31 -16.92
C ALA A 103 14.49 -13.89 -18.35
N GLY A 104 15.60 -14.30 -18.98
CA GLY A 104 15.63 -14.93 -20.29
C GLY A 104 15.61 -13.94 -21.45
N TYR A 105 16.26 -12.78 -21.29
CA TYR A 105 16.43 -11.73 -22.30
C TYR A 105 17.92 -11.40 -22.53
N PRO A 106 18.75 -12.35 -22.98
CA PRO A 106 20.19 -12.12 -23.14
C PRO A 106 20.53 -11.06 -24.18
N GLU A 107 19.79 -10.97 -25.28
CA GLU A 107 20.02 -9.95 -26.32
C GLU A 107 19.80 -8.52 -25.81
N ILE A 108 18.76 -8.32 -25.00
CA ILE A 108 18.51 -7.02 -24.35
C ILE A 108 19.60 -6.75 -23.31
N ALA A 109 20.00 -7.76 -22.53
CA ALA A 109 21.06 -7.64 -21.54
C ALA A 109 22.39 -7.17 -22.14
N ASP A 110 22.74 -7.70 -23.32
CA ASP A 110 23.97 -7.33 -24.04
C ASP A 110 23.88 -5.92 -24.65
N ALA A 111 22.67 -5.40 -24.87
CA ALA A 111 22.43 -4.06 -25.40
C ALA A 111 22.34 -2.96 -24.32
N VAL A 112 22.34 -3.32 -23.02
CA VAL A 112 22.28 -2.34 -21.93
C VAL A 112 23.54 -1.48 -21.87
N ASP A 113 23.36 -0.16 -21.90
CA ASP A 113 24.43 0.82 -21.67
C ASP A 113 24.44 1.25 -20.20
N ALA A 114 25.41 0.76 -19.43
CA ALA A 114 25.54 1.03 -18.01
C ALA A 114 25.57 2.53 -17.67
N LYS A 115 26.16 3.39 -18.52
CA LYS A 115 26.20 4.84 -18.27
C LYS A 115 24.83 5.48 -18.43
N LYS A 116 24.04 5.05 -19.42
CA LYS A 116 22.66 5.52 -19.61
C LYS A 116 21.77 5.09 -18.45
N ILE A 117 21.89 3.83 -18.01
CA ILE A 117 21.20 3.34 -16.80
C ILE A 117 21.57 4.21 -15.60
N ASP A 118 22.86 4.40 -15.34
CA ASP A 118 23.35 5.16 -14.18
C ASP A 118 22.78 6.59 -14.15
N SER A 119 22.75 7.24 -15.32
CA SER A 119 22.22 8.61 -15.49
C SER A 119 20.71 8.73 -15.30
N SER A 120 19.92 7.70 -15.66
CA SER A 120 18.46 7.73 -15.50
C SER A 120 18.00 7.32 -14.09
N LEU A 121 18.81 6.56 -13.35
CA LEU A 121 18.41 6.04 -12.04
C LEU A 121 18.19 7.12 -10.98
N ALA A 122 18.80 8.31 -11.10
CA ALA A 122 18.52 9.43 -10.20
C ALA A 122 17.05 9.90 -10.33
N GLU A 123 16.55 9.98 -11.57
CA GLU A 123 15.17 10.35 -11.85
C GLU A 123 14.20 9.24 -11.43
N VAL A 124 14.54 7.97 -11.69
CA VAL A 124 13.76 6.81 -11.25
C VAL A 124 13.59 6.82 -9.73
N GLU A 125 14.68 7.01 -8.99
CA GLU A 125 14.66 7.02 -7.53
C GLU A 125 13.85 8.19 -6.98
N SER A 126 14.09 9.41 -7.50
CA SER A 126 13.34 10.61 -7.09
C SER A 126 11.85 10.45 -7.33
N THR A 127 11.47 9.99 -8.53
CA THR A 127 10.07 9.76 -8.91
C THR A 127 9.42 8.71 -8.04
N ALA A 128 10.13 7.60 -7.77
CA ALA A 128 9.61 6.52 -6.93
C ALA A 128 9.39 7.01 -5.49
N ARG A 129 10.32 7.79 -4.93
CA ARG A 129 10.16 8.38 -3.59
C ARG A 129 9.01 9.37 -3.53
N GLU A 130 8.89 10.24 -4.53
CA GLU A 130 7.78 11.20 -4.61
C GLU A 130 6.43 10.49 -4.69
N LEU A 131 6.26 9.54 -5.62
CA LEU A 131 5.01 8.78 -5.75
C LEU A 131 4.69 7.98 -4.49
N HIS A 132 5.70 7.40 -3.83
CA HIS A 132 5.49 6.69 -2.57
C HIS A 132 4.93 7.60 -1.46
N LEU A 133 5.24 8.90 -1.47
CA LEU A 133 4.75 9.87 -0.49
C LEU A 133 3.41 10.49 -0.89
N THR A 134 3.26 10.86 -2.16
CA THR A 134 2.16 11.72 -2.62
C THR A 134 0.98 10.96 -3.21
N ALA A 135 1.21 9.77 -3.76
CA ALA A 135 0.17 8.99 -4.44
C ALA A 135 -0.54 7.98 -3.53
N ARG A 136 -0.16 7.91 -2.24
CA ARG A 136 -0.77 7.03 -1.25
C ARG A 136 -2.29 7.21 -1.23
N ASN A 137 -2.99 6.10 -1.28
CA ASN A 137 -4.42 6.09 -1.10
C ASN A 137 -4.74 6.16 0.39
N THR A 138 -5.19 7.33 0.85
CA THR A 138 -5.71 7.56 2.19
C THR A 138 -7.11 8.18 2.10
N VAL A 139 -7.92 7.99 3.14
CA VAL A 139 -9.25 8.59 3.26
C VAL A 139 -9.41 9.22 4.62
N LYS A 140 -10.12 10.35 4.65
CA LYS A 140 -10.48 11.03 5.89
C LYS A 140 -11.99 10.96 6.06
N HIS A 141 -12.44 10.28 7.10
CA HIS A 141 -13.84 10.31 7.51
C HIS A 141 -14.11 11.45 8.49
N ASN A 142 -15.38 11.62 8.84
CA ASN A 142 -15.76 12.40 10.01
C ASN A 142 -15.36 11.59 11.26
N ARG A 143 -15.04 12.28 12.35
CA ARG A 143 -14.78 11.65 13.65
C ARG A 143 -16.04 11.09 14.32
N GLY A 144 -17.23 11.46 13.83
CA GLY A 144 -18.52 11.10 14.43
C GLY A 144 -19.10 12.19 15.33
N THR A 145 -20.38 12.01 15.69
CA THR A 145 -21.13 12.94 16.56
C THR A 145 -20.98 12.58 18.03
N ASP A 146 -20.94 11.29 18.33
CA ASP A 146 -20.88 10.76 19.69
C ASP A 146 -19.50 10.16 19.92
N ILE A 147 -18.75 10.73 20.87
CA ILE A 147 -17.35 10.37 21.13
C ILE A 147 -17.24 9.78 22.53
N PHE A 148 -16.60 8.61 22.61
CA PHE A 148 -16.32 7.90 23.85
C PHE A 148 -14.80 7.79 24.04
N GLU A 149 -14.30 8.35 25.14
CA GLU A 149 -12.87 8.27 25.48
C GLU A 149 -12.54 6.96 26.18
N ALA A 150 -11.43 6.33 25.77
CA ALA A 150 -10.98 5.05 26.29
C ALA A 150 -9.44 5.02 26.34
N GLY A 151 -8.86 5.68 27.35
CA GLY A 151 -7.41 5.77 27.51
C GLY A 151 -6.76 6.59 26.40
N ASN A 152 -5.81 6.01 25.68
CA ASN A 152 -5.09 6.66 24.59
C ASN A 152 -5.84 6.66 23.24
N ILE A 153 -7.05 6.07 23.19
CA ILE A 153 -7.91 6.05 22.01
C ILE A 153 -9.32 6.59 22.33
N ARG A 154 -10.05 6.90 21.26
CA ARG A 154 -11.44 7.33 21.29
C ARG A 154 -12.26 6.55 20.27
N PHE A 155 -13.49 6.22 20.62
CA PHE A 155 -14.48 5.69 19.69
C PHE A 155 -15.43 6.80 19.28
N GLY A 156 -15.51 7.07 17.99
CA GLY A 156 -16.46 8.01 17.43
C GLY A 156 -17.54 7.29 16.64
N LEU A 157 -18.81 7.63 16.88
CA LEU A 157 -19.95 7.03 16.20
C LEU A 157 -20.54 8.00 15.19
N GLU A 158 -20.85 7.50 14.00
CA GLU A 158 -21.46 8.27 12.94
C GLU A 158 -22.54 7.45 12.23
N MET A 159 -23.75 7.99 12.11
CA MET A 159 -24.72 7.44 11.17
C MET A 159 -24.44 8.01 9.78
N ARG A 160 -23.89 7.21 8.88
CA ARG A 160 -23.40 7.66 7.58
C ARG A 160 -24.30 7.16 6.46
N ARG A 161 -24.55 8.02 5.46
CA ARG A 161 -25.21 7.68 4.20
C ARG A 161 -24.33 8.12 3.04
N GLN A 162 -23.93 7.18 2.21
CA GLN A 162 -23.15 7.45 1.00
C GLN A 162 -24.04 7.99 -0.11
N THR A 163 -23.43 8.69 -1.08
CA THR A 163 -24.11 9.23 -2.26
C THR A 163 -24.88 8.16 -3.04
N GLY A 164 -24.37 6.92 -3.05
CA GLY A 164 -25.01 5.77 -3.71
C GLY A 164 -26.19 5.16 -2.95
N GLY A 165 -26.57 5.70 -1.78
CA GLY A 165 -27.70 5.23 -0.98
C GLY A 165 -27.36 4.22 0.12
N ASP A 166 -26.24 3.50 -0.01
CA ASP A 166 -25.70 2.65 1.06
C ASP A 166 -25.34 3.48 2.30
N GLY A 167 -25.30 2.84 3.46
CA GLY A 167 -24.99 3.49 4.73
C GLY A 167 -25.39 2.66 5.93
N GLY A 168 -25.09 3.20 7.09
CA GLY A 168 -25.26 2.55 8.39
C GLY A 168 -24.39 3.21 9.43
N LEU A 169 -24.24 2.55 10.57
CA LEU A 169 -23.36 3.02 11.64
C LEU A 169 -21.90 2.83 11.22
N ALA A 170 -21.11 3.89 11.28
CA ALA A 170 -19.67 3.83 11.24
C ALA A 170 -19.12 3.99 12.68
N ILE A 171 -18.12 3.18 13.01
CA ILE A 171 -17.35 3.28 14.25
C ILE A 171 -15.91 3.65 13.89
N HIS A 172 -15.49 4.82 14.36
CA HIS A 172 -14.18 5.40 14.12
C HIS A 172 -13.31 5.18 15.36
N VAL A 173 -12.10 4.64 15.19
CA VAL A 173 -11.12 4.52 16.27
C VAL A 173 -10.06 5.59 16.06
N LEU A 174 -9.96 6.53 17.00
CA LEU A 174 -9.19 7.77 16.88
C LEU A 174 -8.10 7.83 17.96
N SER A 175 -6.98 8.49 17.66
CA SER A 175 -5.97 8.88 18.66
C SER A 175 -5.23 10.13 18.21
N ASP A 176 -4.60 10.83 19.15
CA ASP A 176 -3.77 12.00 18.85
C ASP A 176 -2.33 11.55 18.56
N LEU A 177 -1.90 11.67 17.30
CA LEU A 177 -0.56 11.20 16.88
C LEU A 177 0.53 12.26 16.99
N ALA A 178 0.12 13.53 17.04
CA ALA A 178 1.01 14.66 17.23
C ALA A 178 0.32 15.75 18.04
N GLY A 179 1.12 16.58 18.69
CA GLY A 179 0.65 17.63 19.60
C GLY A 179 0.87 17.29 21.06
N THR A 180 0.31 18.12 21.95
CA THR A 180 0.40 17.93 23.40
C THR A 180 -1.01 17.95 23.98
N PRO A 181 -1.41 16.95 24.77
CA PRO A 181 -2.70 16.96 25.45
C PRO A 181 -2.91 18.28 26.22
N GLY A 182 -4.05 18.94 26.00
CA GLY A 182 -4.36 20.24 26.60
C GLY A 182 -3.74 21.48 25.93
N LYS A 183 -3.08 21.33 24.77
CA LYS A 183 -2.67 22.45 23.91
C LYS A 183 -3.58 22.60 22.71
N THR A 184 -3.47 23.76 22.05
CA THR A 184 -4.30 24.17 20.91
C THR A 184 -4.10 23.32 19.65
N TYR A 185 -2.98 22.60 19.53
CA TYR A 185 -2.73 21.72 18.39
C TYR A 185 -2.66 20.26 18.86
N VAL A 186 -3.60 19.47 18.35
CA VAL A 186 -3.59 18.01 18.37
C VAL A 186 -3.91 17.52 16.96
N GLU A 187 -3.14 16.55 16.48
CA GLU A 187 -3.43 15.85 15.24
C GLU A 187 -4.21 14.58 15.55
N GLU A 188 -5.53 14.75 15.72
CA GLU A 188 -6.44 13.63 15.84
C GLU A 188 -6.49 12.84 14.53
N THR A 189 -6.13 11.58 14.61
CA THR A 189 -6.01 10.67 13.47
C THR A 189 -6.90 9.46 13.65
N GLU A 190 -7.63 9.12 12.58
CA GLU A 190 -8.41 7.90 12.46
C GLU A 190 -7.49 6.71 12.16
N LEU A 191 -7.41 5.80 13.13
CA LEU A 191 -6.56 4.62 13.12
C LEU A 191 -7.24 3.43 12.44
N LEU A 192 -8.53 3.25 12.72
CA LEU A 192 -9.39 2.21 12.14
C LEU A 192 -10.77 2.82 11.89
N ALA A 193 -11.47 2.30 10.88
CA ALA A 193 -12.87 2.62 10.63
C ALA A 193 -13.64 1.31 10.42
N PHE A 194 -14.81 1.17 11.03
CA PHE A 194 -15.71 0.04 10.85
C PHE A 194 -17.03 0.56 10.29
N ASP A 195 -17.18 0.48 8.98
CA ASP A 195 -18.37 0.90 8.25
C ASP A 195 -19.37 -0.25 8.24
N CYS A 196 -20.22 -0.33 9.26
CA CYS A 196 -21.27 -1.35 9.42
C CYS A 196 -22.49 -1.01 8.53
N PHE A 197 -22.26 -0.95 7.23
CA PHE A 197 -23.24 -0.54 6.22
C PHE A 197 -24.14 -1.68 5.77
N ARG A 198 -25.31 -1.33 5.21
CA ARG A 198 -26.32 -2.32 4.80
C ARG A 198 -25.89 -3.11 3.57
N ASP A 199 -25.36 -2.42 2.55
CA ASP A 199 -25.09 -3.06 1.27
C ASP A 199 -23.64 -3.52 1.19
N SER A 200 -22.69 -2.67 1.57
CA SER A 200 -21.25 -2.96 1.47
C SER A 200 -20.52 -2.74 2.80
N PRO A 201 -20.82 -3.54 3.85
CA PRO A 201 -20.12 -3.41 5.12
C PRO A 201 -18.64 -3.76 4.95
N HIS A 202 -17.77 -2.91 5.50
CA HIS A 202 -16.32 -3.10 5.46
C HIS A 202 -15.61 -2.39 6.60
N TYR A 203 -14.34 -2.69 6.78
CA TYR A 203 -13.49 -1.97 7.72
C TYR A 203 -12.14 -1.61 7.09
N HIS A 204 -11.52 -0.59 7.67
CA HIS A 204 -10.29 0.01 7.20
C HIS A 204 -9.17 -0.19 8.22
N TYR A 205 -8.02 -0.67 7.76
CA TYR A 205 -6.76 -0.52 8.48
C TYR A 205 -6.07 0.79 8.08
N GLY A 206 -5.90 1.68 9.05
CA GLY A 206 -5.21 2.96 8.89
C GLY A 206 -5.78 3.80 7.78
N PRO A 207 -7.04 4.29 7.83
CA PRO A 207 -7.61 5.18 6.81
C PRO A 207 -6.67 6.33 6.41
N ARG A 208 -5.95 6.87 7.40
CA ARG A 208 -4.97 7.96 7.25
C ARG A 208 -3.53 7.53 6.98
N ASN A 209 -3.28 6.23 6.82
CA ASN A 209 -1.96 5.66 6.59
C ASN A 209 -1.94 4.68 5.41
N LYS A 210 -2.65 3.55 5.53
CA LYS A 210 -2.69 2.44 4.56
C LYS A 210 -4.01 2.32 3.81
N ASN A 211 -5.11 2.70 4.43
CA ASN A 211 -6.48 2.58 3.90
C ASN A 211 -6.79 1.20 3.31
N HIS A 212 -6.30 0.14 3.95
CA HIS A 212 -6.58 -1.22 3.48
C HIS A 212 -8.01 -1.57 3.87
N ARG A 213 -8.87 -1.74 2.87
CA ARG A 213 -10.28 -2.10 3.06
C ARG A 213 -10.45 -3.60 3.02
N ILE A 214 -11.22 -4.11 3.96
CA ILE A 214 -11.64 -5.51 3.99
C ILE A 214 -13.16 -5.52 4.12
N PHE A 215 -13.80 -6.13 3.14
CA PHE A 215 -15.26 -6.22 3.10
C PHE A 215 -15.70 -7.51 3.79
N TRP A 216 -16.78 -7.42 4.55
CA TRP A 216 -17.34 -8.62 5.16
C TRP A 216 -18.17 -9.38 4.14
N ASP A 217 -17.99 -10.70 4.09
CA ASP A 217 -18.94 -11.60 3.46
C ASP A 217 -20.21 -11.63 4.31
N LYS A 218 -21.28 -11.03 3.78
CA LYS A 218 -22.59 -10.95 4.47
C LYS A 218 -23.25 -12.31 4.71
N THR A 219 -22.76 -13.36 4.06
CA THR A 219 -23.22 -14.74 4.30
C THR A 219 -22.68 -15.26 5.63
N LEU A 220 -21.43 -14.92 5.96
CA LEU A 220 -20.73 -15.40 7.16
C LEU A 220 -20.80 -14.41 8.33
N VAL A 221 -20.87 -13.13 8.02
CA VAL A 221 -21.00 -12.03 8.98
C VAL A 221 -22.31 -11.32 8.72
N THR A 222 -23.37 -11.86 9.33
CA THR A 222 -24.75 -11.37 9.14
C THR A 222 -25.05 -10.10 9.93
N ASP A 223 -24.27 -9.82 10.98
CA ASP A 223 -24.33 -8.58 11.77
C ASP A 223 -22.92 -7.97 11.92
N PRO A 224 -22.55 -6.99 11.06
CA PRO A 224 -21.25 -6.33 11.13
C PRO A 224 -21.02 -5.55 12.42
N LEU A 225 -22.08 -5.05 13.06
CA LEU A 225 -21.96 -4.31 14.33
C LEU A 225 -21.62 -5.28 15.46
N ASP A 226 -22.34 -6.38 15.60
CA ASP A 226 -22.04 -7.39 16.61
C ASP A 226 -20.63 -7.98 16.42
N TRP A 227 -20.25 -8.26 15.17
CA TRP A 227 -18.89 -8.72 14.84
C TRP A 227 -17.83 -7.72 15.28
N THR A 228 -18.05 -6.42 15.01
CA THR A 228 -17.12 -5.34 15.37
C THR A 228 -16.97 -5.24 16.89
N LEU A 229 -18.09 -5.21 17.62
CA LEU A 229 -18.07 -5.17 19.08
C LEU A 229 -17.41 -6.42 19.68
N ASN A 230 -17.57 -7.58 19.04
CA ASN A 230 -16.89 -8.81 19.45
C ASN A 230 -15.35 -8.70 19.30
N GLN A 231 -14.83 -8.05 18.25
CA GLN A 231 -13.38 -7.81 18.14
C GLN A 231 -12.84 -6.96 19.29
N PHE A 232 -13.61 -5.97 19.73
CA PHE A 232 -13.25 -5.14 20.88
C PHE A 232 -13.26 -5.95 22.18
N LYS A 233 -14.34 -6.70 22.42
CA LYS A 233 -14.50 -7.56 23.63
C LYS A 233 -13.45 -8.66 23.70
N THR A 234 -13.00 -9.20 22.56
CA THR A 234 -11.99 -10.26 22.47
C THR A 234 -10.56 -9.75 22.34
N LYS A 235 -10.33 -8.47 22.68
CA LYS A 235 -9.00 -7.82 22.76
C LYS A 235 -8.19 -7.88 21.46
N LYS A 236 -8.86 -7.79 20.30
CA LYS A 236 -8.19 -7.74 18.99
C LYS A 236 -7.75 -6.33 18.60
N LEU A 237 -8.25 -5.30 19.27
CA LEU A 237 -8.06 -3.91 18.89
C LEU A 237 -6.59 -3.49 18.80
N ALA A 238 -5.75 -3.85 19.79
CA ALA A 238 -4.31 -3.55 19.76
C ALA A 238 -3.63 -4.14 18.51
N ALA A 239 -3.81 -5.44 18.26
CA ALA A 239 -3.26 -6.10 17.06
C ALA A 239 -3.76 -5.45 15.75
N MET A 240 -5.01 -4.99 15.72
CA MET A 240 -5.56 -4.27 14.58
C MET A 240 -4.90 -2.91 14.37
N ILE A 241 -4.67 -2.14 15.43
CA ILE A 241 -3.99 -0.84 15.40
C ILE A 241 -2.51 -0.99 15.00
N LEU A 242 -1.84 -2.04 15.48
CA LEU A 242 -0.50 -2.41 15.03
C LEU A 242 -0.49 -2.66 13.51
N ARG A 243 -1.45 -3.45 13.00
CA ARG A 243 -1.59 -3.73 11.58
C ARG A 243 -1.89 -2.47 10.76
N ALA A 244 -2.65 -1.52 11.31
CA ALA A 244 -2.91 -0.21 10.71
C ALA A 244 -1.65 0.69 10.61
N GLY A 245 -0.56 0.29 11.27
CA GLY A 245 0.73 0.98 11.21
C GLY A 245 0.95 1.98 12.35
N TYR A 246 0.28 1.79 13.50
CA TYR A 246 0.42 2.64 14.67
C TYR A 246 0.93 1.85 15.89
N PRO A 247 2.18 1.34 15.85
CA PRO A 247 2.73 0.48 16.90
C PRO A 247 2.79 1.16 18.28
N GLY A 248 3.05 2.48 18.33
CA GLY A 248 3.07 3.24 19.58
C GLY A 248 1.71 3.24 20.28
N VAL A 249 0.64 3.62 19.55
CA VAL A 249 -0.72 3.57 20.09
C VAL A 249 -1.10 2.15 20.51
N SER A 250 -0.74 1.15 19.71
CA SER A 250 -1.02 -0.26 20.00
C SER A 250 -0.37 -0.77 21.29
N ALA A 251 0.81 -0.26 21.65
CA ALA A 251 1.54 -0.74 22.82
C ALA A 251 0.93 -0.25 24.14
N ASP A 252 0.14 0.81 24.08
CA ASP A 252 -0.44 1.52 25.23
C ASP A 252 -1.91 1.11 25.52
N LEU A 253 -2.41 0.04 24.88
CA LEU A 253 -3.75 -0.56 25.03
C LEU A 253 -3.74 -1.82 25.91
#